data_AF-A0A7S1QAD1-F1
#
_entry.id   AF-A0A7S1QAD1-F1
#
_cell.length_a   1.000
_cell.length_b   1.000
_cell.length_c   1.000
_cell.angle_alpha   90.00
_cell.angle_beta   90.00
_cell.angle_gamma   90.00
#
_symmetry.space_group_name_H-M   'P 1'
#
loop_
_entity.id
_entity.type
_entity.pdbx_description
1 polymer ?
#
loop_
_entity_poly.entity_id
_entity_poly.type
_entity_poly.pdbx_seq_one_letter_code
_entity_poly.pdbx_strand_id
1 'polypeptide(L)'
;ELDRMTAIVLEGLRAGALGVSTSRTYKHRTGDRRPTNMHTAGEEEILALARGMGEARAGVLQVNGDWFQESEFSIVRKAAELSGRPVAILLFQVGANPELWRHELKHIEDAQSDGLNLWGQCSSRPICVCWGLEGGLHPLMFHKAFRPLRHLPLAEKVRRLRHDQALRAALASEHAWQFKEWSPGPDG
;
A
#
# COMPACT_ATOMS: atom_id res chain seq x y z
N GLU A 1 -0.14 -9.60 23.11
CA GLU A 1 0.43 -8.66 22.12
C GLU A 1 -0.50 -7.49 21.85
N LEU A 2 -1.76 -7.74 21.46
CA LEU A 2 -2.78 -6.72 21.20
C LEU A 2 -2.95 -5.70 22.33
N ASP A 3 -3.01 -6.13 23.59
CA ASP A 3 -3.14 -5.20 24.73
C ASP A 3 -1.96 -4.23 24.83
N ARG A 4 -0.76 -4.70 24.47
CA ARG A 4 0.43 -3.86 24.43
C ARG A 4 0.35 -2.84 23.30
N MET A 5 -0.18 -3.22 22.13
CA MET A 5 -0.42 -2.28 21.02
C MET A 5 -1.43 -1.20 21.43
N THR A 6 -2.56 -1.60 22.04
CA THR A 6 -3.57 -0.70 22.61
C THR A 6 -2.92 0.31 23.56
N ALA A 7 -2.11 -0.18 24.52
CA ALA A 7 -1.45 0.66 25.50
C ALA A 7 -0.48 1.67 24.87
N ILE A 8 0.31 1.25 23.89
CA ILE A 8 1.25 2.14 23.17
C ILE A 8 0.50 3.23 22.39
N VAL A 9 -0.61 2.88 21.73
CA VAL A 9 -1.45 3.86 21.03
C VAL A 9 -2.03 4.88 22.01
N LEU A 10 -2.57 4.40 23.12
CA LEU A 10 -3.13 5.27 24.17
C LEU A 10 -2.07 6.23 24.72
N GLU A 11 -0.88 5.73 25.05
CA GLU A 11 0.24 6.53 25.54
C GLU A 11 0.67 7.59 24.51
N GLY A 12 0.88 7.18 23.26
CA GLY A 12 1.30 8.08 22.18
C GLY A 12 0.31 9.20 21.93
N LEU A 13 -0.99 8.90 21.92
CA LEU A 13 -2.03 9.91 21.75
C LEU A 13 -2.11 10.87 22.95
N ARG A 14 -1.96 10.37 24.18
CA ARG A 14 -1.88 11.22 25.38
C ARG A 14 -0.63 12.11 25.39
N ALA A 15 0.46 11.65 24.78
CA ALA A 15 1.69 12.42 24.60
C ALA A 15 1.60 13.45 23.45
N GLY A 16 0.49 13.49 22.69
CA GLY A 16 0.25 14.49 21.64
C GLY A 16 0.38 13.98 20.21
N ALA A 17 0.45 12.67 19.98
CA ALA A 17 0.38 12.13 18.62
C ALA A 17 -0.97 12.47 17.97
N LEU A 18 -0.94 12.75 16.66
CA LEU A 18 -2.14 13.16 15.89
C LEU A 18 -3.02 11.97 15.47
N GLY A 19 -2.54 10.75 15.59
CA GLY A 19 -3.22 9.57 15.08
C GLY A 19 -2.31 8.37 14.90
N VAL A 20 -2.86 7.35 14.26
CA VAL A 20 -2.17 6.11 13.93
C VAL A 20 -2.39 5.83 12.44
N SER A 21 -1.35 5.36 11.75
CA SER A 21 -1.46 4.92 10.36
C SER A 21 -1.15 3.43 10.23
N THR A 22 -1.89 2.72 9.39
CA THR A 22 -1.64 1.32 9.05
C THR A 22 -1.80 1.09 7.54
N SER A 23 -1.22 0.02 7.03
CA SER A 23 -1.32 -0.33 5.61
C SER A 23 -1.43 -1.83 5.39
N ARG A 24 -2.42 -2.20 4.58
CA ARG A 24 -2.72 -3.57 4.15
C ARG A 24 -2.35 -3.84 2.68
N THR A 25 -1.48 -3.02 2.09
CA THR A 25 -1.10 -3.21 0.67
C THR A 25 -0.05 -4.31 0.47
N TYR A 26 -0.22 -5.13 -0.56
CA TYR A 26 0.76 -6.11 -1.05
C TYR A 26 2.01 -5.46 -1.66
N LYS A 27 1.96 -4.15 -1.93
CA LYS A 27 3.02 -3.39 -2.62
C LYS A 27 4.20 -3.08 -1.71
N HIS A 28 4.01 -3.09 -0.38
CA HIS A 28 5.09 -2.83 0.57
C HIS A 28 5.85 -4.11 0.91
N ARG A 29 7.15 -4.11 0.61
CA ARG A 29 8.04 -5.24 0.88
C ARG A 29 9.29 -4.78 1.63
N THR A 30 9.76 -5.61 2.54
CA THR A 30 11.06 -5.45 3.21
C THR A 30 12.22 -5.64 2.23
N GLY A 31 13.44 -5.27 2.63
CA GLY A 31 14.63 -5.39 1.76
C GLY A 31 14.92 -6.81 1.27
N ASP A 32 14.49 -7.83 2.02
CA ASP A 32 14.52 -9.26 1.66
C ASP A 32 13.28 -9.72 0.86
N ARG A 33 12.46 -8.78 0.36
CA ARG A 33 11.29 -8.98 -0.51
C ARG A 33 10.10 -9.70 0.12
N ARG A 34 10.11 -9.91 1.43
CA ARG A 34 8.93 -10.38 2.17
C ARG A 34 7.90 -9.24 2.25
N PRO A 35 6.58 -9.53 2.28
CA PRO A 35 5.60 -8.51 2.61
C PRO A 35 5.98 -7.84 3.93
N THR A 36 5.85 -6.53 4.03
CA THR A 36 6.00 -5.87 5.35
C THR A 36 4.98 -6.45 6.32
N ASN A 37 5.37 -6.67 7.58
CA ASN A 37 4.50 -7.27 8.61
C ASN A 37 3.14 -6.55 8.77
N MET A 38 3.02 -5.28 8.37
CA MET A 38 1.75 -4.54 8.37
C MET A 38 0.72 -5.07 7.36
N HIS A 39 1.16 -5.76 6.31
CA HIS A 39 0.28 -6.34 5.30
C HIS A 39 -0.63 -7.44 5.88
N THR A 40 -0.12 -8.22 6.84
CA THR A 40 -0.87 -9.27 7.53
C THR A 40 -1.52 -8.78 8.82
N ALA A 41 -1.56 -7.47 9.07
CA ALA A 41 -2.19 -6.95 10.28
C ALA A 41 -3.61 -7.47 10.35
N GLY A 42 -3.87 -8.40 11.26
CA GLY A 42 -5.17 -9.05 11.36
C GLY A 42 -6.25 -8.02 11.67
N GLU A 43 -7.51 -8.39 11.43
CA GLU A 43 -8.65 -7.60 11.94
C GLU A 43 -8.43 -7.22 13.41
N GLU A 44 -7.97 -8.17 14.23
CA GLU A 44 -7.70 -7.99 15.65
C GLU A 44 -6.68 -6.90 15.97
N GLU A 45 -5.65 -6.73 15.14
CA GLU A 45 -4.63 -5.70 15.32
C GLU A 45 -5.19 -4.31 15.03
N ILE A 46 -5.94 -4.16 13.94
CA ILE A 46 -6.58 -2.88 13.60
C ILE A 46 -7.59 -2.50 14.69
N LEU A 47 -8.35 -3.48 15.19
CA LEU A 47 -9.27 -3.26 16.30
C LEU A 47 -8.53 -2.93 17.61
N ALA A 48 -7.32 -3.45 17.83
CA ALA A 48 -6.50 -3.06 19.00
C ALA A 48 -6.05 -1.60 18.92
N LEU A 49 -5.61 -1.13 17.74
CA LEU A 49 -5.31 0.28 17.53
C LEU A 49 -6.55 1.16 17.77
N ALA A 50 -7.70 0.74 17.24
CA ALA A 50 -8.98 1.42 17.41
C ALA A 50 -9.41 1.50 18.88
N ARG A 51 -9.22 0.44 19.68
CA ARG A 51 -9.49 0.46 21.13
C ARG A 51 -8.65 1.53 21.83
N GLY A 52 -7.34 1.57 21.59
CA GLY A 52 -6.45 2.55 22.21
C GLY A 52 -6.83 3.98 21.85
N MET A 53 -7.23 4.20 20.59
CA MET A 53 -7.76 5.48 20.11
C MET A 53 -9.08 5.89 20.79
N GLY A 54 -10.01 4.95 20.95
CA GLY A 54 -11.28 5.18 21.64
C GLY A 54 -11.10 5.53 23.12
N GLU A 55 -10.20 4.81 23.80
CA GLU A 55 -9.82 5.12 25.19
C GLU A 55 -9.15 6.49 25.33
N ALA A 56 -8.30 6.87 24.37
CA ALA A 56 -7.67 8.19 24.34
C ALA A 56 -8.67 9.31 24.00
N ARG A 57 -9.77 8.98 23.32
CA ARG A 57 -10.73 9.92 22.71
C ARG A 57 -10.05 10.93 21.78
N ALA A 58 -8.95 10.52 21.16
CA ALA A 58 -8.07 11.39 20.39
C ALA A 58 -7.55 10.70 19.12
N GLY A 59 -7.00 11.50 18.23
CA GLY A 59 -6.35 11.02 17.00
C GLY A 59 -7.30 10.67 15.84
N VAL A 60 -6.67 10.41 14.70
CA VAL A 60 -7.27 9.94 13.43
C VAL A 60 -6.61 8.62 13.02
N LEU A 61 -7.40 7.66 12.53
CA LEU A 61 -6.87 6.41 11.99
C LEU A 61 -6.69 6.58 10.47
N GLN A 62 -5.48 6.39 9.97
CA GLN A 62 -5.21 6.39 8.53
C GLN A 62 -4.99 4.96 8.02
N VAL A 63 -5.72 4.56 6.98
CA VAL A 63 -5.64 3.22 6.41
C VAL A 63 -5.34 3.29 4.93
N ASN A 64 -4.30 2.56 4.51
CA ASN A 64 -4.00 2.29 3.11
C ASN A 64 -4.21 0.80 2.79
N GLY A 65 -5.31 0.47 2.11
CA GLY A 65 -5.63 -0.89 1.64
C GLY A 65 -5.47 -1.03 0.13
N ASP A 66 -5.45 -2.27 -0.36
CA ASP A 66 -5.59 -2.53 -1.80
C ASP A 66 -7.07 -2.67 -2.23
N TRP A 67 -7.99 -2.90 -1.28
CA TRP A 67 -9.45 -2.89 -1.44
C TRP A 67 -9.97 -3.93 -2.43
N PHE A 68 -9.23 -5.02 -2.63
CA PHE A 68 -9.63 -6.09 -3.54
C PHE A 68 -10.71 -7.00 -2.94
N GLN A 69 -10.92 -6.94 -1.64
CA GLN A 69 -11.93 -7.73 -0.93
C GLN A 69 -12.82 -6.80 -0.11
N GLU A 70 -14.15 -6.98 -0.22
CA GLU A 70 -15.15 -6.21 0.54
C GLU A 70 -14.95 -6.34 2.07
N SER A 71 -14.38 -7.46 2.52
CA SER A 71 -14.01 -7.68 3.92
C SER A 71 -13.03 -6.64 4.46
N GLU A 72 -12.19 -6.02 3.62
CA GLU A 72 -11.26 -4.98 4.07
C GLU A 72 -11.99 -3.73 4.55
N PHE A 73 -13.02 -3.29 3.82
CA PHE A 73 -13.82 -2.14 4.24
C PHE A 73 -14.57 -2.44 5.54
N SER A 74 -15.11 -3.65 5.69
CA SER A 74 -15.79 -4.08 6.93
C SER A 74 -14.90 -3.93 8.17
N ILE A 75 -13.62 -4.28 8.09
CA ILE A 75 -12.66 -4.12 9.20
C ILE A 75 -12.48 -2.63 9.55
N VAL A 76 -12.37 -1.78 8.54
CA VAL A 76 -12.20 -0.33 8.74
C VAL A 76 -13.45 0.31 9.34
N ARG A 77 -14.64 -0.12 8.89
CA ARG A 77 -15.91 0.29 9.49
C ARG A 77 -16.00 -0.11 10.96
N LYS A 78 -15.70 -1.37 11.30
CA LYS A 78 -15.66 -1.84 12.70
C LYS A 78 -14.69 -1.04 13.55
N ALA A 79 -13.53 -0.66 13.00
CA ALA A 79 -12.55 0.18 13.69
C ALA A 79 -13.08 1.60 13.96
N ALA A 80 -13.81 2.19 13.00
CA ALA A 80 -14.47 3.48 13.19
C ALA A 80 -15.57 3.42 14.25
N GLU A 81 -16.42 2.39 14.21
CA GLU A 81 -17.47 2.13 15.20
C GLU A 81 -16.88 1.94 16.61
N LEU A 82 -15.84 1.11 16.73
CA LEU A 82 -15.20 0.77 18.00
C LEU A 82 -14.48 1.95 18.64
N SER A 83 -13.77 2.75 17.84
CA SER A 83 -12.99 3.88 18.35
C SER A 83 -13.84 5.15 18.53
N GLY A 84 -14.92 5.31 17.75
CA GLY A 84 -15.63 6.59 17.63
C GLY A 84 -14.74 7.72 17.13
N ARG A 85 -13.62 7.40 16.47
CA ARG A 85 -12.63 8.37 15.98
C ARG A 85 -12.72 8.53 14.46
N PRO A 86 -12.28 9.69 13.92
CA PRO A 86 -12.21 9.86 12.48
C PRO A 86 -11.28 8.83 11.84
N VAL A 87 -11.68 8.30 10.69
CA VAL A 87 -10.88 7.39 9.88
C VAL A 87 -10.71 7.97 8.47
N ALA A 88 -9.47 7.97 7.97
CA ALA A 88 -9.15 8.39 6.61
C ALA A 88 -8.61 7.22 5.79
N ILE A 89 -9.22 6.98 4.63
CA ILE A 89 -8.90 5.91 3.70
C ILE A 89 -8.22 6.49 2.47
N LEU A 90 -7.06 5.97 2.08
CA LEU A 90 -6.43 6.38 0.83
C LEU A 90 -7.20 5.82 -0.38
N LEU A 91 -7.76 6.72 -1.19
CA LEU A 91 -8.38 6.42 -2.48
C LEU A 91 -7.39 6.68 -3.61
N PHE A 92 -7.23 5.71 -4.51
CA PHE A 92 -6.41 5.85 -5.71
C PHE A 92 -7.01 5.08 -6.87
N GLN A 93 -6.72 5.54 -8.08
CA GLN A 93 -7.15 4.88 -9.31
C GLN A 93 -6.26 3.67 -9.60
N VAL A 94 -6.88 2.53 -9.88
CA VAL A 94 -6.19 1.31 -10.31
C VAL A 94 -6.51 1.07 -11.78
N GLY A 95 -5.50 1.05 -12.65
CA GLY A 95 -5.72 0.88 -14.10
C GLY A 95 -6.44 -0.42 -14.46
N ALA A 96 -6.16 -1.51 -13.72
CA ALA A 96 -6.82 -2.80 -13.90
C ALA A 96 -8.26 -2.85 -13.35
N ASN A 97 -8.61 -1.94 -12.43
CA ASN A 97 -9.97 -1.83 -11.87
C ASN A 97 -10.38 -0.35 -11.79
N PRO A 98 -10.81 0.25 -12.91
CA PRO A 98 -11.08 1.69 -13.01
C PRO A 98 -12.20 2.20 -12.10
N GLU A 99 -13.11 1.31 -11.69
CA GLU A 99 -14.28 1.64 -10.87
C GLU A 99 -14.07 1.43 -9.37
N LEU A 100 -12.94 0.81 -8.97
CA LEU A 100 -12.66 0.48 -7.57
C LEU A 100 -12.80 1.69 -6.64
N TRP A 101 -12.21 2.83 -7.01
CA TRP A 101 -12.26 4.02 -6.17
C TRP A 101 -13.69 4.56 -5.98
N ARG A 102 -14.59 4.35 -6.95
CA ARG A 102 -16.01 4.73 -6.83
C ARG A 102 -16.75 3.81 -5.88
N HIS A 103 -16.42 2.52 -5.93
CA HIS A 103 -16.95 1.53 -5.00
C HIS A 103 -16.57 1.85 -3.55
N GLU A 104 -15.28 2.13 -3.32
CA GLU A 104 -14.80 2.53 -1.98
C GLU A 104 -15.39 3.87 -1.53
N LEU A 105 -15.56 4.83 -2.44
CA LEU A 105 -16.22 6.08 -2.12
C LEU A 105 -17.68 5.86 -1.68
N LYS A 106 -18.41 4.98 -2.37
CA LYS A 106 -19.78 4.62 -1.99
C LYS A 106 -19.84 4.00 -0.59
N HIS A 107 -18.92 3.09 -0.26
CA HIS A 107 -18.86 2.52 1.08
C HIS A 107 -18.60 3.57 2.16
N ILE A 108 -17.77 4.57 1.87
CA ILE A 108 -17.53 5.71 2.77
C ILE A 108 -18.82 6.53 2.94
N GLU A 109 -19.52 6.85 1.86
CA GLU A 109 -20.79 7.59 1.89
C GLU A 109 -21.86 6.84 2.70
N ASP A 110 -21.99 5.53 2.50
CA ASP A 110 -22.93 4.69 3.23
C ASP A 110 -22.59 4.71 4.74
N ALA A 111 -21.31 4.57 5.11
CA ALA A 111 -20.87 4.65 6.51
C ALA A 111 -21.09 6.05 7.13
N GLN A 112 -20.90 7.12 6.36
CA GLN A 112 -21.21 8.49 6.80
C GLN A 112 -22.72 8.67 7.04
N SER A 113 -23.58 8.07 6.19
CA SER A 113 -25.04 8.10 6.37
C SER A 113 -25.48 7.39 7.66
N ASP A 114 -24.70 6.41 8.11
CA ASP A 114 -24.87 5.71 9.39
C ASP A 114 -24.27 6.48 10.60
N GLY A 115 -23.75 7.68 10.38
CA GLY A 115 -23.21 8.57 11.41
C GLY A 115 -21.73 8.36 11.74
N LEU A 116 -21.01 7.54 10.97
CA LEU A 116 -19.58 7.32 11.16
C LEU A 116 -18.73 8.42 10.52
N ASN A 117 -17.58 8.70 11.13
CA ASN A 117 -16.65 9.73 10.67
C ASN A 117 -15.56 9.14 9.77
N LEU A 118 -15.94 8.69 8.57
CA LEU A 118 -15.01 8.17 7.55
C LEU A 118 -14.80 9.19 6.43
N TRP A 119 -13.57 9.25 5.89
CA TRP A 119 -13.21 10.13 4.78
C TRP A 119 -12.30 9.45 3.78
N GLY A 120 -12.55 9.72 2.49
CA GLY A 120 -11.60 9.41 1.42
C GLY A 120 -10.51 10.46 1.33
N GLN A 121 -9.25 10.03 1.29
CA GLN A 121 -8.09 10.87 1.03
C GLN A 121 -7.58 10.60 -0.38
N CYS A 122 -7.40 11.64 -1.18
CA CYS A 122 -6.74 11.55 -2.48
C CYS A 122 -5.52 12.48 -2.51
N SER A 123 -4.58 12.19 -3.42
CA SER A 123 -3.44 13.07 -3.69
C SER A 123 -3.66 13.81 -5.00
N SER A 124 -3.22 15.07 -5.07
CA SER A 124 -3.20 15.86 -6.31
C SER A 124 -2.16 15.38 -7.33
N ARG A 125 -1.33 14.40 -6.96
CA ARG A 125 -0.34 13.76 -7.82
C ARG A 125 -0.41 12.24 -7.70
N PRO A 126 -0.09 11.51 -8.78
CA PRO A 126 -0.02 10.05 -8.70
C PRO A 126 1.04 9.58 -7.72
N ILE A 127 0.87 8.36 -7.22
CA ILE A 127 1.91 7.65 -6.49
C ILE A 127 3.02 7.31 -7.47
N CYS A 128 4.23 7.81 -7.22
CA CYS A 128 5.41 7.54 -8.02
C CYS A 128 6.36 6.60 -7.27
N VAL A 129 7.06 5.76 -8.01
CA VAL A 129 8.10 4.87 -7.47
C VAL A 129 9.46 5.34 -7.95
N CYS A 130 10.42 5.47 -7.03
CA CYS A 130 11.82 5.68 -7.39
C CYS A 130 12.46 4.34 -7.76
N TRP A 131 12.87 4.19 -9.02
CA TRP A 131 13.53 2.98 -9.49
C TRP A 131 15.05 3.11 -9.44
N GLY A 132 15.70 2.01 -9.07
CA GLY A 132 17.14 1.85 -9.12
C GLY A 132 17.52 0.46 -9.65
N LEU A 133 18.69 0.33 -10.26
CA LEU A 133 19.20 -0.95 -10.80
C LEU A 133 19.47 -2.01 -9.71
N GLU A 134 19.60 -1.57 -8.46
CA GLU A 134 19.71 -2.43 -7.27
C GLU A 134 18.36 -2.64 -6.58
N GLY A 135 17.34 -1.88 -6.99
CA GLY A 135 15.99 -2.03 -6.48
C GLY A 135 15.41 -3.40 -6.82
N GLY A 136 14.52 -3.89 -5.96
CA GLY A 136 13.79 -5.14 -6.21
C GLY A 136 12.91 -5.10 -7.46
N LEU A 137 12.55 -3.89 -7.91
CA LEU A 137 11.71 -3.60 -9.06
C LEU A 137 12.27 -2.40 -9.84
N HIS A 138 12.49 -2.58 -11.15
CA HIS A 138 12.79 -1.51 -12.09
C HIS A 138 12.41 -1.96 -13.53
N PRO A 139 12.13 -1.06 -14.49
CA PRO A 139 11.53 -1.41 -15.78
C PRO A 139 12.34 -2.43 -16.57
N LEU A 140 13.67 -2.29 -16.56
CA LEU A 140 14.56 -3.19 -17.29
C LEU A 140 14.45 -4.65 -16.84
N MET A 141 13.96 -4.95 -15.63
CA MET A 141 13.89 -6.33 -15.16
C MET A 141 12.99 -7.21 -16.02
N PHE A 142 11.98 -6.63 -16.68
CA PHE A 142 11.03 -7.37 -17.52
C PHE A 142 11.60 -7.68 -18.92
N HIS A 143 12.67 -7.01 -19.31
CA HIS A 143 13.31 -7.20 -20.61
C HIS A 143 14.08 -8.53 -20.65
N LYS A 144 13.91 -9.29 -21.73
CA LYS A 144 14.66 -10.53 -21.98
C LYS A 144 16.14 -10.22 -22.09
N ALA A 145 16.51 -9.16 -22.80
CA ALA A 145 17.88 -8.69 -22.92
C ALA A 145 18.55 -8.32 -21.59
N PHE A 146 17.76 -7.94 -20.56
CA PHE A 146 18.31 -7.63 -19.24
C PHE A 146 18.53 -8.86 -18.35
N ARG A 147 17.87 -10.00 -18.63
CA ARG A 147 17.94 -11.20 -17.77
C ARG A 147 19.38 -11.64 -17.43
N PRO A 148 20.34 -11.67 -18.38
CA PRO A 148 21.72 -12.07 -18.08
C PRO A 148 22.45 -11.09 -17.13
N LEU A 149 21.98 -9.84 -17.01
CA LEU A 149 22.62 -8.82 -16.18
C LEU A 149 22.14 -8.87 -14.71
N ARG A 150 21.03 -9.56 -14.40
CA ARG A 150 20.38 -9.50 -13.08
C ARG A 150 21.31 -9.83 -11.91
N HIS A 151 22.17 -10.84 -12.10
CA HIS A 151 23.07 -11.35 -11.07
C HIS A 151 24.41 -10.60 -10.98
N LEU A 152 24.69 -9.69 -11.93
CA LEU A 152 25.95 -8.97 -11.95
C LEU A 152 26.02 -7.88 -10.85
N PRO A 153 27.21 -7.56 -10.33
CA PRO A 153 27.40 -6.38 -9.48
C PRO A 153 26.95 -5.10 -10.20
N LEU A 154 26.49 -4.09 -9.44
CA LEU A 154 25.99 -2.83 -10.01
C LEU A 154 26.98 -2.19 -10.99
N ALA A 155 28.26 -2.13 -10.64
CA ALA A 155 29.30 -1.55 -11.50
C ALA A 155 29.33 -2.21 -12.88
N GLU A 156 29.21 -3.54 -12.94
CA GLU A 156 29.23 -4.29 -14.19
C GLU A 156 27.92 -4.13 -14.98
N LYS A 157 26.77 -4.08 -14.28
CA LYS A 157 25.48 -3.71 -14.90
C LYS A 157 25.58 -2.35 -15.59
N VAL A 158 26.09 -1.35 -14.88
CA VAL A 158 26.26 0.03 -15.40
C VAL A 158 27.24 0.06 -16.57
N ARG A 159 28.37 -0.63 -16.47
CA ARG A 159 29.37 -0.72 -17.55
C ARG A 159 28.74 -1.28 -18.83
N ARG A 160 28.03 -2.41 -18.73
CA ARG A 160 27.36 -3.02 -19.89
C ARG A 160 26.26 -2.13 -20.45
N LEU A 161 25.38 -1.58 -19.61
CA LEU A 161 24.31 -0.67 -20.05
C LEU A 161 24.87 0.60 -20.72
N ARG A 162 26.07 1.05 -20.34
CA ARG A 162 26.71 2.22 -20.94
C ARG A 162 27.36 1.90 -22.28
N HIS A 163 28.06 0.77 -22.39
CA HIS A 163 29.00 0.50 -23.49
C HIS A 163 28.57 -0.59 -24.48
N ASP A 164 27.60 -1.44 -24.16
CA ASP A 164 27.10 -2.50 -25.05
C ASP A 164 25.95 -1.96 -25.93
N GLN A 165 26.28 -1.54 -27.16
CA GLN A 165 25.31 -0.95 -28.08
C GLN A 165 24.21 -1.93 -28.50
N ALA A 166 24.56 -3.21 -28.70
CA ALA A 166 23.60 -4.25 -29.07
C ALA A 166 22.59 -4.50 -27.93
N LEU A 167 23.07 -4.55 -26.68
CA LEU A 167 22.21 -4.63 -25.50
C LEU A 167 21.24 -3.43 -25.42
N ARG A 168 21.74 -2.21 -25.60
CA ARG A 168 20.89 -1.00 -25.56
C ARG A 168 19.83 -1.01 -26.65
N ALA A 169 20.19 -1.39 -27.87
CA ALA A 169 19.26 -1.52 -28.98
C ALA A 169 18.18 -2.57 -28.67
N ALA A 170 18.58 -3.74 -28.16
CA ALA A 170 17.65 -4.79 -27.75
C ALA A 170 16.68 -4.30 -26.67
N LEU A 171 17.19 -3.67 -25.60
CA LEU A 171 16.37 -3.11 -24.53
C LEU A 171 15.38 -2.05 -25.04
N ALA A 172 15.79 -1.19 -25.98
CA ALA A 172 14.92 -0.17 -26.56
C ALA A 172 13.83 -0.75 -27.49
N SER A 173 14.14 -1.82 -28.21
CA SER A 173 13.18 -2.49 -29.12
C SER A 173 12.22 -3.45 -28.42
N GLU A 174 12.57 -3.93 -27.22
CA GLU A 174 11.74 -4.87 -26.48
C GLU A 174 10.54 -4.16 -25.84
N HIS A 175 9.33 -4.54 -26.25
CA HIS A 175 8.10 -4.20 -25.54
C HIS A 175 7.94 -5.12 -24.31
N ALA A 176 8.68 -4.84 -23.25
CA ALA A 176 8.68 -5.66 -22.04
C ALA A 176 7.51 -5.35 -21.08
N TRP A 177 6.79 -4.25 -21.29
CA TRP A 177 5.69 -3.83 -20.42
C TRP A 177 4.38 -4.56 -20.77
N GLN A 178 4.11 -5.66 -20.07
CA GLN A 178 2.77 -6.27 -20.03
C GLN A 178 2.14 -6.01 -18.66
N PHE A 179 1.35 -4.94 -18.56
CA PHE A 179 0.68 -4.54 -17.31
C PHE A 179 -0.17 -5.66 -16.68
N LYS A 180 -0.72 -6.55 -17.53
CA LYS A 180 -1.52 -7.72 -17.10
C LYS A 180 -0.75 -8.72 -16.24
N GLU A 181 0.57 -8.84 -16.38
CA GLU A 181 1.36 -9.77 -15.56
C GLU A 181 1.65 -9.23 -14.14
N TRP A 182 1.40 -7.94 -13.88
CA TRP A 182 1.78 -7.28 -12.62
C TRP A 182 0.59 -6.89 -11.74
N SER A 183 -0.54 -6.52 -12.34
CA SER A 183 -1.79 -6.33 -11.61
C SER A 183 -2.70 -7.49 -11.99
N PRO A 184 -2.55 -8.65 -11.31
CA PRO A 184 -3.57 -9.67 -11.42
C PRO A 184 -4.90 -9.00 -11.14
N GLY A 185 -5.87 -9.22 -12.02
CA GLY A 185 -7.22 -8.76 -11.73
C GLY A 185 -7.73 -9.45 -10.45
N PRO A 186 -9.00 -9.25 -10.10
CA PRO A 186 -9.62 -10.04 -9.02
C PRO A 186 -9.47 -11.58 -9.21
N ASP A 187 -9.15 -12.05 -10.43
CA ASP A 187 -9.02 -13.46 -10.78
C ASP A 187 -7.58 -14.02 -10.80
N GLY A 188 -6.57 -13.22 -10.41
CA GLY A 188 -5.19 -13.70 -10.20
C GLY A 188 -4.17 -13.39 -11.28
#